data_AF-A0A0B0D1T6-F1
#
_entry.id   AF-A0A0B0D1T6-F1
#
_cell.length_a   1.000
_cell.length_b   1.000
_cell.length_c   1.000
_cell.angle_alpha   90.00
_cell.angle_beta   90.00
_cell.angle_gamma   90.00
#
_symmetry.space_group_name_H-M   'P 1'
#
loop_
_entity.id
_entity.type
_entity.pdbx_description
1 polymer ?
#
loop_
_entity_poly.entity_id
_entity_poly.type
_entity_poly.pdbx_seq_one_letter_code
_entity_poly.pdbx_strand_id
1 'polypeptide(L)' 'MNAEWIIGKNPVQEALRSGRSINKVLVSDQLQHQASKKLEQLAKENGVIVQKVPKKKIDQLVEGNHQGVAASVAAY' A
#
# COMPACT_ATOMS: atom_id res chain seq x y z
N MET A 1 -16.97 5.67 -7.73
CA MET A 1 -15.60 5.33 -8.13
C MET A 1 -15.15 4.16 -7.28
N ASN A 2 -15.08 2.95 -7.84
CA ASN A 2 -14.54 1.80 -7.14
C ASN A 2 -13.02 1.87 -7.24
N ALA A 3 -12.31 1.93 -6.11
CA ALA A 3 -10.86 1.86 -6.12
C ALA A 3 -10.45 0.40 -6.28
N GLU A 4 -9.55 0.11 -7.21
CA GLU A 4 -8.88 -1.19 -7.27
C GLU A 4 -7.72 -1.19 -6.25
N TRP A 5 -7.44 -2.35 -5.66
CA TRP A 5 -6.42 -2.49 -4.62
C TRP A 5 -5.34 -3.47 -5.04
N ILE A 6 -4.08 -3.08 -4.84
CA ILE A 6 -2.91 -3.95 -4.94
C ILE A 6 -2.47 -4.27 -3.52
N ILE A 7 -2.33 -5.56 -3.19
CA ILE A 7 -2.06 -6.00 -1.82
C ILE A 7 -0.73 -6.74 -1.71
N GLY A 8 -0.10 -6.67 -0.53
CA GLY A 8 1.19 -7.30 -0.27
C GLY A 8 2.39 -6.40 -0.51
N LYS A 9 3.50 -6.68 0.20
CA LYS A 9 4.71 -5.84 0.19
C LYS A 9 5.37 -5.71 -1.19
N ASN A 10 5.53 -6.83 -1.89
CA ASN A 10 6.24 -6.86 -3.18
C ASN A 10 5.37 -6.28 -4.31
N PRO A 11 4.09 -6.67 -4.47
CA PRO A 11 3.23 -6.09 -5.49
C PRO A 11 3.07 -4.57 -5.35
N VAL A 12 2.96 -4.07 -4.11
CA VAL A 12 2.89 -2.61 -3.87
C VAL A 12 4.20 -1.91 -4.20
N GLN A 13 5.36 -2.49 -3.86
CA GLN A 13 6.65 -1.93 -4.28
C GLN A 13 6.80 -1.90 -5.80
N GLU A 14 6.33 -2.93 -6.50
CA GLU A 14 6.37 -3.00 -7.96
C GLU A 14 5.43 -1.97 -8.60
N ALA A 15 4.23 -1.80 -8.04
CA ALA A 15 3.30 -0.79 -8.49
C ALA A 15 3.87 0.64 -8.33
N LEU A 16 4.55 0.91 -7.22
CA LEU A 16 5.26 2.18 -7.01
C LEU A 16 6.37 2.38 -8.05
N ARG A 17 7.18 1.35 -8.33
CA ARG A 17 8.30 1.45 -9.28
C ARG A 17 7.88 1.55 -10.74
N SER A 18 6.78 0.91 -11.11
CA SER A 18 6.23 0.93 -12.46
C SER A 18 5.54 2.25 -12.82
N GLY A 19 5.41 3.18 -11.87
CA GLY A 19 4.74 4.46 -12.09
C GLY A 19 3.23 4.34 -12.27
N ARG A 20 2.61 3.23 -11.81
CA ARG A 20 1.14 3.13 -11.77
C ARG A 20 0.57 4.29 -10.95
N SER A 21 -0.57 4.83 -11.38
CA SER A 21 -1.28 5.88 -10.65
C SER A 21 -1.84 5.35 -9.32
N ILE A 22 -1.03 5.47 -8.27
CA ILE A 22 -1.37 5.11 -6.89
C ILE A 22 -1.84 6.36 -6.16
N ASN A 23 -3.03 6.28 -5.57
CA ASN A 23 -3.60 7.37 -4.79
C ASN A 23 -2.98 7.44 -3.38
N LYS A 24 -2.85 6.27 -2.73
CA LYS A 24 -2.29 6.12 -1.39
C LYS A 24 -1.89 4.68 -1.10
N VAL A 25 -0.94 4.53 -0.19
CA VAL A 25 -0.54 3.23 0.39
C VAL A 25 -0.97 3.18 1.85
N LEU A 26 -1.63 2.10 2.24
CA LEU A 26 -1.95 1.75 3.62
C LEU A 26 -0.90 0.76 4.13
N VAL A 27 -0.34 1.05 5.29
CA VAL A 27 0.63 0.19 5.99
C VAL A 27 0.08 -0.14 7.37
N SER A 28 0.06 -1.41 7.72
CA SER A 28 -0.31 -1.88 9.04
C SER A 28 0.66 -1.33 10.09
N ASP A 29 0.13 -0.84 11.20
CA ASP A 29 0.88 -0.48 12.41
C ASP A 29 1.70 -1.65 12.99
N GLN A 30 1.30 -2.88 12.68
CA GLN A 30 2.01 -4.11 13.05
C GLN A 30 3.12 -4.53 12.06
N LEU A 31 3.30 -3.80 10.95
CA LEU A 31 4.34 -4.13 9.98
C LEU A 31 5.73 -3.90 10.59
N GLN A 32 6.68 -4.81 10.33
CA GLN A 32 8.06 -4.66 10.75
C GLN A 32 8.63 -3.30 10.34
N HIS A 33 9.31 -2.62 11.28
CA HIS A 33 9.77 -1.25 11.12
C HIS A 33 10.61 -1.03 9.84
N GLN A 34 11.52 -1.95 9.53
CA GLN A 34 12.35 -1.86 8.32
C GLN A 34 11.54 -1.98 7.03
N ALA A 35 10.53 -2.85 7.00
CA ALA A 35 9.64 -2.99 5.85
C ALA A 35 8.78 -1.75 5.66
N SER A 36 8.25 -1.18 6.76
CA SER A 36 7.50 0.09 6.75
C SER A 36 8.36 1.22 6.21
N LYS A 37 9.59 1.39 6.72
CA LYS A 37 10.50 2.45 6.32
C LYS A 37 10.86 2.39 4.84
N LYS A 38 11.11 1.18 4.31
CA LYS A 38 11.39 0.98 2.88
C LYS A 38 10.21 1.38 1.99
N LEU A 39 8.99 1.03 2.39
CA LEU A 39 7.78 1.43 1.67
C LEU A 39 7.52 2.93 1.75
N GLU A 40 7.70 3.54 2.92
CA GLU A 40 7.58 4.98 3.12
C GLU A 40 8.57 5.76 2.24
N GLN A 41 9.82 5.31 2.16
CA GLN A 41 10.82 5.93 1.29
C GLN A 41 10.43 5.83 -0.18
N LEU A 42 10.10 4.62 -0.65
CA LEU A 42 9.74 4.41 -2.06
C LEU A 42 8.47 5.17 -2.45
N ALA A 43 7.47 5.22 -1.58
CA ALA A 43 6.25 5.99 -1.82
C ALA A 43 6.54 7.50 -1.88
N LYS A 44 7.41 8.01 -0.98
CA LYS A 44 7.84 9.41 -0.99
C LYS A 44 8.57 9.78 -2.29
N GLU A 45 9.45 8.91 -2.78
CA GLU A 45 10.15 9.10 -4.06
C GLU A 45 9.17 9.20 -5.25
N ASN A 46 8.00 8.57 -5.14
CA ASN A 46 6.94 8.61 -6.15
C ASN A 46 5.83 9.64 -5.85
N GLY A 47 6.00 10.49 -4.82
CA GLY A 47 4.99 11.48 -4.43
C GLY A 47 3.69 10.89 -3.87
N VAL A 48 3.71 9.64 -3.41
CA VAL A 48 2.55 8.91 -2.90
C VAL A 48 2.50 8.97 -1.37
N ILE A 49 1.31 9.24 -0.83
CA ILE A 49 1.08 9.30 0.62
C ILE A 49 0.99 7.89 1.20
N VAL A 50 1.71 7.66 2.31
CA VAL A 50 1.59 6.45 3.13
C VAL A 50 0.82 6.75 4.40
N GLN A 51 -0.21 5.93 4.68
CA GLN A 51 -1.00 6.01 5.91
C GLN A 51 -0.76 4.76 6.75
N LYS A 52 -0.34 4.96 8.01
CA LYS A 52 -0.32 3.89 9.01
C LYS A 52 -1.72 3.67 9.55
N VAL A 53 -2.20 2.43 9.51
CA VAL A 53 -3.55 2.05 9.91
C VAL A 53 -3.52 0.75 10.72
N PRO A 54 -4.51 0.50 11.60
CA PRO A 54 -4.67 -0.81 12.22
C PRO A 54 -4.85 -1.90 11.16
N LYS A 55 -4.24 -3.08 11.36
CA LYS A 55 -4.37 -4.22 10.43
C LYS A 55 -5.83 -4.48 9.97
N LYS A 56 -6.78 -4.45 10.92
CA LYS A 56 -8.21 -4.64 10.68
C LYS A 56 -8.80 -3.70 9.63
N LYS A 57 -8.25 -2.48 9.50
CA LYS A 57 -8.69 -1.52 8.50
C LYS A 57 -8.37 -2.01 7.09
N ILE A 58 -7.24 -2.68 6.91
CA ILE A 58 -6.85 -3.27 5.64
C ILE A 58 -7.69 -4.52 5.37
N ASP A 59 -7.87 -5.39 6.38
CA ASP A 59 -8.72 -6.59 6.28
C ASP A 59 -10.16 -6.27 5.80
N GLN A 60 -10.70 -5.09 6.16
CA GLN A 60 -12.03 -4.63 5.74
C GLN A 60 -12.10 -4.05 4.33
N LEU A 61 -10.96 -3.68 3.74
CA LEU A 61 -10.91 -2.98 2.44
C LEU A 61 -10.58 -3.91 1.28
N VAL A 62 -9.89 -5.02 1.56
CA VAL A 62 -9.36 -5.92 0.54
C VAL A 62 -9.57 -7.37 0.94
N GLU A 63 -9.84 -8.22 -0.04
CA GLU A 63 -9.85 -9.66 0.16
C GLU A 63 -8.46 -10.27 -0.13
N GLY A 64 -8.07 -11.30 0.62
CA GLY A 64 -6.81 -12.01 0.43
C GLY A 64 -5.66 -11.61 1.37
N ASN A 65 -4.48 -12.17 1.12
CA ASN A 65 -3.33 -12.01 2.01
C ASN A 65 -2.54 -10.73 1.70
N HIS A 66 -2.92 -9.63 2.34
CA HIS A 66 -2.28 -8.33 2.16
C HIS A 66 -0.95 -8.16 2.93
N GLN A 67 -0.59 -9.06 3.86
CA GLN A 67 0.65 -8.99 4.65
C GLN A 67 0.90 -7.64 5.35
N GLY A 68 -0.17 -6.92 5.69
CA GLY A 68 -0.11 -5.59 6.29
C GLY A 68 0.14 -4.43 5.33
N VAL A 69 0.00 -4.61 4.01
CA VAL A 69 0.20 -3.52 3.03
C VAL A 69 -0.85 -3.58 1.93
N ALA A 70 -1.43 -2.43 1.59
CA ALA A 70 -2.33 -2.30 0.44
C ALA A 70 -2.14 -0.93 -0.24
N ALA A 71 -2.25 -0.86 -1.55
CA ALA A 71 -2.21 0.38 -2.32
C ALA A 71 -3.52 0.54 -3.10
N SER A 72 -4.13 1.72 -3.01
CA SER A 72 -5.29 2.08 -3.80
C SER A 72 -4.82 2.68 -5.12
N VAL A 73 -5.30 2.11 -6.23
CA VAL A 73 -5.08 2.65 -7.57
C VAL A 73 -6.41 3.14 -8.16
N ALA A 74 -6.33 4.08 -9.09
CA ALA A 74 -7.49 4.48 -9.87
C ALA A 74 -7.96 3.28 -10.70
N ALA A 75 -9.26 2.97 -10.64
CA ALA A 75 -9.85 2.07 -11.64
C ALA A 75 -9.82 2.78 -12.99
N TYR A 76 -9.41 2.05 -14.03
CA TYR A 76 -9.56 2.48 -15.43
C TYR A 76 -11.04 2.54 -15.82
#